data_AF-A0A8S3K4M5-F1
#
_entry.id   AF-A0A8S3K4M5-F1
#
_cell.length_a   1.000
_cell.length_b   1.000
_cell.length_c   1.000
_cell.angle_alpha   90.00
_cell.angle_beta   90.00
_cell.angle_gamma   90.00
#
_symmetry.space_group_name_H-M   'P 1'
#
loop_
_entity.id
_entity.type
_entity.pdbx_description
1 polymer ?
#
loop_
_entity_poly.entity_id
_entity_poly.type
_entity_poly.pdbx_seq_one_letter_code
_entity_poly.pdbx_strand_id
1 'polypeptide(L)'
;LNDAQIVDESFLEYVNNILSNGIVPALFTEEERDGIINEIRAEATEYVKKSINENIWHYFIEKCTLNLHVILCMNPSGNLLRNR
;
A
#
# COMPACT_ATOMS: atom_id res chain seq x y z
N LEU A 1 -3.61 12.51 -11.90
CA LEU A 1 -3.91 11.25 -12.61
C LEU A 1 -5.04 11.55 -13.57
N ASN A 2 -4.78 11.55 -14.87
CA ASN A 2 -5.75 11.90 -15.91
C ASN A 2 -6.39 10.60 -16.43
N ASP A 3 -7.69 10.64 -16.77
CA ASP A 3 -8.57 9.48 -17.03
C ASP A 3 -8.06 8.47 -18.08
N ALA A 4 -7.03 8.82 -18.86
CA ALA A 4 -6.41 7.96 -19.86
C ALA A 4 -5.48 6.86 -19.32
N GLN A 5 -5.13 6.87 -18.02
CA GLN A 5 -4.33 5.80 -17.40
C GLN A 5 -5.17 4.73 -16.66
N ILE A 6 -6.49 4.93 -16.56
CA ILE A 6 -7.43 3.94 -15.99
C ILE A 6 -7.79 2.95 -17.10
N VAL A 7 -6.80 2.21 -17.60
CA VAL A 7 -7.02 1.17 -18.63
C VAL A 7 -6.83 -0.24 -18.04
N ASP A 8 -6.29 -0.35 -16.83
CA ASP A 8 -6.05 -1.63 -16.19
C ASP A 8 -7.01 -1.83 -15.01
N GLU A 9 -7.95 -2.78 -15.11
CA GLU A 9 -8.81 -3.17 -13.98
C GLU A 9 -7.96 -3.57 -12.75
N SER A 10 -6.74 -4.06 -12.99
CA SER A 10 -5.75 -4.37 -11.97
C SER A 10 -5.42 -3.16 -11.08
N PHE A 11 -5.40 -1.94 -11.64
CA PHE A 11 -5.14 -0.72 -10.87
C PHE A 11 -6.27 -0.40 -9.88
N LEU A 12 -7.52 -0.59 -10.29
CA LEU A 12 -8.66 -0.41 -9.41
C LEU A 12 -8.70 -1.48 -8.31
N GLU A 13 -8.27 -2.70 -8.61
CA GLU A 13 -8.13 -3.76 -7.61
C GLU A 13 -7.02 -3.43 -6.59
N TYR A 14 -5.89 -2.86 -7.03
CA TYR A 14 -4.85 -2.38 -6.11
C TYR A 14 -5.34 -1.25 -5.22
N VAL A 15 -6.04 -0.26 -5.77
CA VAL A 15 -6.64 0.83 -4.97
C VAL A 15 -7.68 0.28 -3.99
N ASN A 16 -8.51 -0.68 -4.41
CA ASN A 16 -9.49 -1.31 -3.53
C ASN A 16 -8.82 -2.12 -2.40
N ASN A 17 -7.72 -2.81 -2.68
CA ASN A 17 -6.92 -3.51 -1.66
C ASN A 17 -6.25 -2.55 -0.68
N ILE A 18 -5.74 -1.41 -1.15
CA ILE A 18 -5.20 -0.34 -0.29
C ILE A 18 -6.31 0.22 0.61
N LEU A 19 -7.48 0.51 0.05
CA LEU A 19 -8.61 1.08 0.80
C LEU A 19 -9.24 0.09 1.79
N SER A 20 -9.31 -1.19 1.44
CA SER A 20 -9.96 -2.23 2.27
C SER A 20 -9.02 -2.84 3.32
N ASN A 21 -7.76 -3.08 2.95
CA ASN A 21 -6.80 -3.84 3.77
C ASN A 21 -5.61 -3.00 4.23
N GLY A 22 -5.46 -1.75 3.76
CA GLY A 22 -4.30 -0.90 4.07
C GLY A 22 -3.00 -1.37 3.42
N ILE A 23 -3.01 -2.46 2.66
CA ILE A 23 -1.85 -3.02 1.98
C ILE A 23 -2.27 -3.78 0.72
N VAL A 24 -1.44 -3.72 -0.31
CA VAL A 24 -1.55 -4.59 -1.48
C VAL A 24 -0.80 -5.90 -1.18
N PRO A 25 -1.48 -7.06 -1.17
CA PRO A 25 -0.81 -8.35 -1.04
C PRO A 25 0.19 -8.55 -2.19
N ALA A 26 1.38 -9.08 -1.89
CA ALA A 26 2.46 -9.32 -2.87
C ALA A 26 3.00 -8.07 -3.59
N LEU A 27 2.87 -6.88 -3.00
CA LEU A 27 3.48 -5.66 -3.54
C LEU A 27 5.01 -5.72 -3.57
N PHE A 28 5.60 -6.42 -2.61
CA PHE A 28 7.05 -6.56 -2.46
C PHE A 28 7.46 -8.02 -2.54
N THR A 29 8.58 -8.29 -3.20
CA THR A 29 9.24 -9.60 -3.12
C THR A 29 9.84 -9.82 -1.73
N GLU A 30 10.19 -11.07 -1.39
CA GLU A 30 10.88 -11.34 -0.12
C GLU A 30 12.22 -10.58 -0.01
N GLU A 31 12.92 -10.43 -1.13
CA GLU A 31 14.20 -9.71 -1.20
C GLU A 31 14.02 -8.20 -0.93
N GLU A 32 13.01 -7.59 -1.55
CA GLU A 32 12.66 -6.18 -1.31
C GLU A 32 12.21 -5.97 0.13
N ARG A 33 11.42 -6.90 0.66
CA ARG A 33 10.96 -6.88 2.05
C ARG A 33 12.14 -6.90 3.03
N ASP A 34 13.10 -7.78 2.83
CA ASP A 34 14.30 -7.86 3.68
C ASP A 34 15.19 -6.62 3.54
N GLY A 35 15.29 -6.04 2.34
CA GLY A 35 15.95 -4.75 2.11
C GLY A 35 15.31 -3.62 2.93
N ILE A 36 13.99 -3.46 2.82
CA ILE A 36 13.22 -2.45 3.55
C ILE A 36 13.32 -2.66 5.07
N ILE A 37 13.21 -3.90 5.54
CA ILE A 37 13.36 -4.22 6.97
C ILE A 37 14.74 -3.80 7.46
N ASN A 38 15.82 -4.04 6.70
CA ASN A 38 17.17 -3.64 7.11
C ASN A 38 17.36 -2.12 7.15
N GLU A 39 16.78 -1.37 6.21
CA GLU A 39 16.83 0.11 6.23
C GLU A 39 16.05 0.70 7.40
N ILE A 40 14.86 0.17 7.67
CA ILE A 40 13.95 0.70 8.70
C ILE A 40 14.28 0.15 10.08
N ARG A 41 15.05 -0.94 10.20
CA ARG A 41 15.42 -1.55 11.48
C ARG A 41 16.04 -0.53 12.44
N ALA A 42 16.88 0.39 11.96
CA ALA A 42 17.48 1.40 12.82
C ALA A 42 16.43 2.32 13.48
N GLU A 43 15.47 2.80 12.70
CA GLU A 43 14.37 3.64 13.17
C GLU A 43 13.35 2.86 14.01
N ALA A 44 12.98 1.67 13.54
CA ALA A 44 12.02 0.80 14.22
C ALA A 44 12.56 0.27 15.55
N THR A 45 13.87 0.15 15.75
CA THR A 45 14.42 -0.28 17.05
C THR A 45 14.18 0.75 18.15
N GLU A 46 14.03 2.04 17.81
CA GLU A 46 13.67 3.09 18.78
C GLU A 46 12.19 3.02 19.20
N TYR A 47 11.29 2.61 18.30
CA TYR A 47 9.85 2.52 18.54
C TYR A 47 9.38 1.12 19.00
N VAL A 48 10.02 0.07 18.51
CA VAL A 48 9.66 -1.33 18.74
C VAL A 48 10.71 -1.97 19.64
N LYS A 49 10.40 -2.11 20.94
CA LYS A 49 11.27 -2.73 21.97
C LYS A 49 11.69 -4.18 21.69
N LYS A 50 11.09 -4.86 20.71
CA LYS A 50 11.42 -6.23 20.29
C LYS A 50 11.81 -6.23 18.81
N SER A 51 13.08 -6.45 18.52
CA SER A 51 13.67 -6.49 17.16
C SER A 51 13.30 -7.73 16.35
N ILE A 52 12.03 -8.14 16.38
CA ILE A 52 11.50 -9.22 15.55
C ILE A 52 11.19 -8.61 14.18
N ASN A 53 11.69 -9.21 13.09
CA ASN A 53 11.49 -8.74 11.72
C ASN A 53 10.01 -8.53 11.37
N GLU A 54 9.13 -9.38 11.89
CA GLU A 54 7.68 -9.27 11.72
C GLU A 54 7.10 -8.00 12.37
N ASN A 55 7.59 -7.61 13.55
CA ASN A 55 7.16 -6.36 14.20
C ASN A 55 7.66 -5.12 13.45
N ILE A 56 8.90 -5.17 12.93
CA ILE A 56 9.47 -4.09 12.12
C ILE A 56 8.68 -3.93 10.82
N TRP A 57 8.28 -5.04 10.22
CA TRP A 57 7.42 -5.05 9.04
C TRP A 57 6.04 -4.45 9.34
N HIS A 58 5.42 -4.82 10.46
CA HIS A 58 4.16 -4.21 10.88
C HIS A 58 4.28 -2.71 11.12
N TYR A 59 5.35 -2.25 11.77
CA TYR A 59 5.63 -0.82 11.95
C TYR A 59 5.74 -0.08 10.61
N PHE A 60 6.43 -0.67 9.64
CA PHE A 60 6.52 -0.10 8.29
C PHE A 60 5.16 0.04 7.63
N ILE A 61 4.34 -1.02 7.65
CA ILE A 61 2.99 -1.00 7.07
C ILE A 61 2.14 0.09 7.73
N GLU A 62 2.12 0.16 9.06
CA GLU A 62 1.35 1.15 9.80
C GLU A 62 1.77 2.58 9.44
N LYS A 63 3.09 2.82 9.36
CA LYS A 63 3.65 4.10 8.94
C LYS A 63 3.26 4.44 7.49
N CYS A 64 3.31 3.48 6.57
CA CYS A 64 2.86 3.68 5.19
C CYS A 64 1.38 4.04 5.12
N THR A 65 0.52 3.29 5.81
CA THR A 65 -0.94 3.54 5.83
C THR A 65 -1.27 4.90 6.40
N LEU A 66 -0.59 5.34 7.47
CA LEU A 66 -0.79 6.66 8.06
C LEU A 66 -0.35 7.82 7.15
N ASN A 67 0.59 7.58 6.23
CA ASN A 67 1.12 8.61 5.33
C ASN A 67 0.54 8.52 3.91
N LEU A 68 -0.30 7.53 3.60
CA LEU A 68 -0.83 7.31 2.27
C LEU A 68 -2.22 7.97 2.11
N HIS A 69 -2.30 8.98 1.26
CA HIS A 69 -3.56 9.64 0.88
C HIS A 69 -3.84 9.40 -0.61
N VAL A 70 -4.90 8.66 -0.91
CA VAL A 70 -5.32 8.36 -2.29
C VAL A 70 -6.50 9.26 -2.67
N ILE A 71 -6.34 10.07 -3.71
CA ILE A 71 -7.42 10.89 -4.28
C ILE A 71 -7.77 10.32 -5.65
N LEU A 72 -9.00 9.84 -5.78
CA LEU A 72 -9.54 9.29 -7.01
C LEU A 72 -10.51 10.29 -7.63
N CYS A 73 -10.13 10.89 -8.75
CA CYS A 73 -11.04 11.70 -9.57
C CYS A 73 -11.66 10.80 -10.62
N MET A 74 -12.99 10.69 -10.63
CA MET A 74 -13.72 9.89 -11.63
C MET A 74 -14.74 10.77 -12.34
N ASN A 75 -14.85 10.60 -13.65
CA ASN A 75 -15.94 11.18 -14.42
C ASN A 75 -17.23 10.36 -14.19
N PRO A 76 -18.33 10.97 -13.68
CA PRO A 76 -19.59 10.27 -13.42
C PRO A 76 -20.27 9.70 -14.69
N SER A 77 -19.78 10.05 -15.88
CA SER A 77 -20.29 9.58 -17.18
C SER A 77 -19.69 8.24 -17.62
N GLY A 78 -18.65 7.74 -16.94
CA GLY A 78 -18.00 6.48 -17.27
C GLY A 78 -18.85 5.29 -16.81
N ASN A 79 -19.25 4.42 -17.75
CA ASN A 79 -20.04 3.20 -17.48
C ASN A 79 -19.32 2.14 -16.61
N LEU A 80 -18.16 2.44 -16.02
CA LEU A 80 -17.32 1.50 -15.28
C LEU A 80 -17.86 1.14 -13.88
N LEU A 81 -18.78 1.94 -13.33
CA LEU A 81 -19.28 1.78 -11.95
C LEU A 81 -20.78 1.52 -11.81
N ARG A 82 -21.56 1.37 -12.90
CA ARG A 82 -22.99 1.07 -12.72
C ARG A 82 -23.27 -0.35 -12.20
N ASN A 83 -22.27 -1.24 -12.21
CA ASN A 83 -22.42 -2.66 -11.86
C ASN A 83 -21.43 -3.16 -10.79
N ARG A 84 -20.79 -2.29 -9.99
CA ARG A 84 -20.00 -2.72 -8.83
C ARG A 84 -20.51 -2.10 -7.55
#